data_AF-A0A2H5Z5F0-F1
#
_entry.id   AF-A0A2H5Z5F0-F1
#
_cell.length_a   1.000
_cell.length_b   1.000
_cell.length_c   1.000
_cell.angle_alpha   90.00
_cell.angle_beta   90.00
_cell.angle_gamma   90.00
#
_symmetry.space_group_name_H-M   'P 1'
#
loop_
_entity.id
_entity.type
_entity.pdbx_description
1 polymer ?
#
loop_
_entity_poly.entity_id
_entity_poly.type
_entity_poly.pdbx_seq_one_letter_code
_entity_poly.pdbx_strand_id
1 'polypeptide(L)'
;MLDVGSAATGSERGELRGATARSGSGAMSKQRWQSNGPAVDDQRDRRWLAAVLVVSAVAWVLIGARYLVRLQPLTGDEPYYVVTAISLLEDRDLNEANQYAERVWLRFYPPQPLPADWQGWPSFPWELPPHAAHAARLGLYSKHGLGLVLLIALPWAIAGRVGAMAVVALCGLLLIGQLFRLAREAGATTRLAAALALGLGLTMPIGPYALLLFPEVPAALCLVYAVRRLAAQENRWWQWLLTGAAIGFLPWLHQRFVASAAVLGAVALGRLWAARWGRGWGPDWPGALGAVGPALVGGLGIVGYNLWLYGQPYQNIADHAGFSGFSGTLNGLGGLLLDAQWGLVVAAPVYLAAIATFPLWWLRAGRSFAIAVAAVAPYLVLVSAYRVWWGEWGPPARYLVPVAGLAVVPLASWLAGARWWERALAGILWGWGAVLSVIGYLDPQRFYHHPDGINKLYATLDRWLGIRLAEFLVPFQPFAAAPVVTRLWAGAALCLAIAGLMVVMAWMRQWRESGQRVAVRVDTAASRQE
;
A
#
# COMPACT_ATOMS: atom_id res chain seq x y z
N MET A 1 -79.55 25.37 10.93
CA MET A 1 -79.33 24.00 10.42
C MET A 1 -79.05 23.15 11.65
N LEU A 2 -80.08 22.60 12.30
CA LEU A 2 -80.71 21.29 12.01
C LEU A 2 -79.65 20.17 11.94
N ASP A 3 -79.72 19.04 12.63
CA ASP A 3 -80.64 18.49 13.64
C ASP A 3 -80.06 17.11 14.06
N VAL A 4 -80.57 16.54 15.17
CA VAL A 4 -80.56 15.12 15.61
C VAL A 4 -79.21 14.50 16.04
N GLY A 5 -78.98 14.05 17.28
CA GLY A 5 -79.67 12.98 18.05
C GLY A 5 -78.90 11.66 17.85
N SER A 6 -78.60 10.75 18.79
CA SER A 6 -79.10 10.39 20.12
C SER A 6 -78.05 9.44 20.77
N ALA A 7 -77.70 9.56 22.05
CA ALA A 7 -78.23 8.76 23.18
C ALA A 7 -77.74 7.29 23.30
N ALA A 8 -77.12 6.97 24.44
CA ALA A 8 -77.29 5.76 25.28
C ALA A 8 -76.08 5.62 26.24
N THR A 9 -76.11 6.06 27.51
CA THR A 9 -76.74 5.50 28.74
C THR A 9 -76.02 4.29 29.37
N GLY A 10 -75.74 4.40 30.67
CA GLY A 10 -75.39 3.31 31.61
C GLY A 10 -74.08 3.59 32.39
N SER A 11 -74.07 4.21 33.57
CA SER A 11 -74.46 3.67 34.89
C SER A 11 -73.64 2.41 35.21
N GLU A 12 -72.70 2.38 36.15
CA GLU A 12 -72.94 2.31 37.59
C GLU A 12 -71.65 2.51 38.42
N ARG A 13 -71.88 2.86 39.70
CA ARG A 13 -70.92 3.06 40.80
C ARG A 13 -70.34 1.74 41.30
N GLY A 14 -69.18 1.81 41.97
CA GLY A 14 -68.72 0.73 42.84
C GLY A 14 -67.34 0.97 43.44
N GLU A 15 -67.29 1.67 44.56
CA GLU A 15 -66.15 1.64 45.49
C GLU A 15 -66.01 0.23 46.10
N LEU A 16 -64.78 -0.20 46.40
CA LEU A 16 -64.31 -0.63 47.74
C LEU A 16 -63.12 -1.61 47.68
N ARG A 17 -62.01 -1.12 48.26
CA ARG A 17 -61.15 -1.75 49.29
C ARG A 17 -60.58 -3.17 49.15
N GLY A 18 -59.27 -3.22 49.42
CA GLY A 18 -58.57 -4.25 50.21
C GLY A 18 -58.14 -5.48 49.41
N ALA A 19 -57.05 -6.18 49.69
CA ALA A 19 -55.98 -6.03 50.68
C ALA A 19 -54.88 -7.04 50.30
N THR A 20 -53.62 -6.69 50.60
CA THR A 20 -52.54 -7.58 51.06
C THR A 20 -52.18 -8.86 50.27
N ALA A 21 -50.92 -8.96 49.82
CA ALA A 21 -49.83 -9.63 50.56
C ALA A 21 -48.65 -10.05 49.63
N ARG A 22 -47.42 -9.79 50.12
CA ARG A 22 -46.18 -10.62 50.11
C ARG A 22 -45.78 -11.26 48.76
N SER A 23 -44.56 -11.19 48.25
CA SER A 23 -43.20 -11.32 48.82
C SER A 23 -42.24 -11.09 47.63
N GLY A 24 -41.14 -10.36 47.75
CA GLY A 24 -39.85 -10.92 48.12
C GLY A 24 -39.20 -11.75 47.00
N SER A 25 -38.45 -11.13 46.07
CA SER A 25 -37.23 -11.74 45.50
C SER A 25 -36.41 -10.73 44.69
N GLY A 26 -35.08 -10.87 44.76
CA GLY A 26 -34.19 -10.58 43.63
C GLY A 26 -33.78 -9.12 43.40
N ALA A 27 -32.92 -8.59 44.27
CA ALA A 27 -31.97 -7.56 43.86
C ALA A 27 -31.01 -8.14 42.80
N MET A 28 -31.43 -8.18 41.54
CA MET A 28 -30.52 -8.37 40.41
C MET A 28 -29.68 -7.11 40.27
N SER A 29 -28.40 -7.26 40.59
CA SER A 29 -27.34 -6.35 40.19
C SER A 29 -27.49 -6.03 38.69
N LYS A 30 -28.02 -4.84 38.38
CA LYS A 30 -27.83 -4.17 37.09
C LYS A 30 -26.36 -3.80 36.98
N GLN A 31 -25.52 -4.81 36.75
CA GLN A 31 -24.12 -4.65 36.37
C GLN A 31 -24.10 -4.17 34.93
N ARG A 32 -24.35 -2.86 34.80
CA ARG A 32 -23.85 -1.90 33.81
C ARG A 32 -23.00 -2.54 32.69
N TRP A 33 -23.65 -3.20 31.75
CA TRP A 33 -23.15 -3.33 30.38
C TRP A 33 -23.29 -1.96 29.71
N GLN A 34 -22.40 -1.03 30.09
CA GLN A 34 -22.11 0.13 29.27
C GLN A 34 -21.36 -0.38 28.05
N SER A 35 -22.10 -0.76 27.01
CA SER A 35 -21.57 -0.75 25.66
C SER A 35 -21.08 0.68 25.42
N ASN A 36 -19.77 0.86 25.42
CA ASN A 36 -19.17 2.12 24.98
C ASN A 36 -19.69 2.38 23.56
N GLY A 37 -20.54 3.40 23.40
CA GLY A 37 -21.25 3.65 22.15
C GLY A 37 -20.31 3.98 20.97
N PRO A 38 -20.85 4.03 19.74
CA PRO A 38 -20.09 4.27 18.50
C PRO A 38 -19.23 5.55 18.53
N ALA A 39 -19.62 6.56 19.32
CA ALA A 39 -18.85 7.79 19.50
C ALA A 39 -17.52 7.60 20.27
N VAL A 40 -17.47 6.65 21.22
CA VAL A 40 -16.27 6.37 22.02
C VAL A 40 -15.22 5.63 21.19
N ASP A 41 -15.67 4.71 20.34
CA ASP A 41 -14.79 3.98 19.41
C ASP A 41 -14.22 4.90 18.33
N ASP A 42 -15.00 5.85 17.80
CA ASP A 42 -14.50 6.86 16.85
C ASP A 42 -13.44 7.78 17.49
N GLN A 43 -13.67 8.27 18.73
CA GLN A 43 -12.67 9.08 19.42
C GLN A 43 -11.37 8.30 19.68
N ARG A 44 -11.49 7.02 20.07
CA ARG A 44 -10.33 6.14 20.27
C ARG A 44 -9.56 5.93 18.98
N ASP A 45 -10.24 5.64 17.88
CA ASP A 45 -9.61 5.43 16.58
C ASP A 45 -8.86 6.68 16.10
N ARG A 46 -9.43 7.88 16.31
CA ARG A 46 -8.76 9.15 15.98
C ARG A 46 -7.46 9.35 16.79
N ARG A 47 -7.48 9.06 18.10
CA ARG A 47 -6.29 9.16 18.96
C ARG A 47 -5.20 8.19 18.52
N TRP A 48 -5.56 6.95 18.22
CA TRP A 48 -4.59 5.95 17.74
C TRP A 48 -4.07 6.28 16.35
N LEU A 49 -4.91 6.76 15.44
CA LEU A 49 -4.46 7.24 14.14
C LEU A 49 -3.44 8.38 14.29
N ALA A 50 -3.72 9.36 15.15
CA ALA A 50 -2.78 10.44 15.43
C ALA A 50 -1.46 9.91 16.01
N ALA A 51 -1.53 8.98 16.98
CA ALA A 51 -0.34 8.36 17.56
C ALA A 51 0.49 7.60 16.50
N VAL A 52 -0.16 6.82 15.63
CA VAL A 52 0.49 6.11 14.53
C VAL A 52 1.22 7.09 13.61
N LEU A 53 0.55 8.17 13.20
CA LEU A 53 1.15 9.17 12.32
C LEU A 53 2.32 9.90 12.98
N VAL A 54 2.22 10.25 14.26
CA VAL A 54 3.30 10.90 15.01
C VAL A 54 4.50 9.95 15.16
N VAL A 55 4.26 8.70 15.54
CA VAL A 55 5.33 7.68 15.66
C VAL A 55 6.02 7.47 14.31
N SER A 56 5.26 7.35 13.22
CA SER A 56 5.83 7.22 11.88
C SER A 56 6.63 8.45 11.45
N ALA A 57 6.14 9.65 11.73
CA ALA A 57 6.83 10.89 11.40
C ALA A 57 8.15 11.01 12.16
N VAL A 58 8.14 10.74 13.46
CA VAL A 58 9.37 10.73 14.29
C VAL A 58 10.35 9.69 13.78
N ALA A 59 9.89 8.47 13.49
CA ALA A 59 10.73 7.41 12.95
C ALA A 59 11.40 7.82 11.62
N TRP A 60 10.65 8.40 10.68
CA TRP A 60 11.19 8.83 9.40
C TRP A 60 12.07 10.06 9.47
N VAL A 61 11.87 10.98 10.42
CA VAL A 61 12.82 12.07 10.66
C VAL A 61 14.17 11.49 11.13
N LEU A 62 14.14 10.57 12.09
CA LEU A 62 15.36 9.94 12.63
C LEU A 62 16.09 9.09 11.57
N ILE A 63 15.37 8.30 10.79
CA ILE A 63 15.94 7.48 9.70
C ILE A 63 16.38 8.37 8.53
N GLY A 64 15.60 9.38 8.19
CA GLY A 64 15.84 10.31 7.08
C GLY A 64 17.16 11.06 7.21
N ALA A 65 17.56 11.43 8.42
CA ALA A 65 18.88 12.02 8.68
C ALA A 65 20.03 11.12 8.18
N ARG A 66 19.93 9.80 8.36
CA ARG A 66 20.92 8.86 7.83
C ARG A 66 20.84 8.69 6.33
N TYR A 67 19.65 8.74 5.74
CA TYR A 67 19.49 8.67 4.29
C TYR A 67 20.16 9.86 3.59
N LEU A 68 20.01 11.06 4.15
CA LEU A 68 20.63 12.27 3.61
C LEU A 68 22.16 12.16 3.55
N VAL A 69 22.78 11.54 4.57
CA VAL A 69 24.23 11.36 4.65
C VAL A 69 24.71 10.15 3.83
N ARG A 70 24.09 8.97 4.02
CA ARG A 70 24.57 7.70 3.47
C ARG A 70 24.21 7.51 2.00
N LEU A 71 23.14 8.13 1.51
CA LEU A 71 22.71 8.04 0.11
C LEU A 71 23.04 9.33 -0.64
N GLN A 72 24.23 9.90 -0.44
CA GLN A 72 24.73 11.06 -1.16
C GLN A 72 25.78 10.63 -2.20
N PRO A 73 25.81 11.19 -3.42
CA PRO A 73 24.75 11.97 -4.06
C PRO A 73 23.48 11.15 -4.30
N LEU A 74 22.44 11.81 -4.83
CA LEU A 74 21.28 11.12 -5.42
C LEU A 74 21.76 10.17 -6.54
N THR A 75 21.20 8.96 -6.59
CA THR A 75 21.58 7.91 -7.56
C THR A 75 20.33 7.22 -8.11
N GLY A 76 20.50 6.30 -9.07
CA GLY A 76 19.38 5.65 -9.75
C GLY A 76 18.55 6.68 -10.51
N ASP A 77 17.22 6.63 -10.36
CA ASP A 77 16.30 7.53 -11.06
C ASP A 77 16.18 8.92 -10.38
N GLU A 78 16.55 9.03 -9.10
CA GLU A 78 16.35 10.23 -8.28
C GLU A 78 16.94 11.53 -8.88
N PRO A 79 18.21 11.59 -9.33
CA PRO A 79 18.79 12.83 -9.83
C PRO A 79 18.08 13.34 -11.09
N TYR A 80 17.49 12.45 -11.89
CA TYR A 80 16.78 12.83 -13.11
C TYR A 80 15.48 13.55 -12.81
N TYR A 81 14.70 13.09 -11.83
CA TYR A 81 13.50 13.82 -11.38
C TYR A 81 13.84 15.22 -10.88
N VAL A 82 15.00 15.38 -10.24
CA VAL A 82 15.49 16.68 -9.75
C VAL A 82 15.92 17.58 -10.90
N VAL A 83 16.63 17.07 -11.90
CA VAL A 83 16.99 17.84 -13.11
C VAL A 83 15.73 18.34 -13.82
N THR A 84 14.73 17.48 -14.03
CA THR A 84 13.44 17.89 -14.62
C THR A 84 12.74 18.93 -13.74
N ALA A 85 12.80 18.80 -12.41
CA ALA A 85 12.21 19.77 -11.50
C ALA A 85 12.88 21.15 -11.59
N ILE A 86 14.22 21.19 -11.72
CA ILE A 86 14.98 22.43 -11.92
C ILE A 86 14.58 23.08 -13.24
N SER A 87 14.54 22.33 -14.35
CA SER A 87 14.08 22.82 -15.67
C SER A 87 12.67 23.44 -15.57
N LEU A 88 11.74 22.75 -14.91
CA LEU A 88 10.37 23.24 -14.74
C LEU A 88 10.29 24.55 -13.93
N LEU A 89 11.13 24.70 -12.91
CA LEU A 89 11.11 25.87 -12.00
C LEU A 89 11.82 27.09 -12.59
N GLU A 90 12.99 26.88 -13.19
CA GLU A 90 13.86 27.95 -13.68
C GLU A 90 13.45 28.38 -15.10
N ASP A 91 13.21 27.41 -15.99
CA ASP A 91 12.99 27.67 -17.41
C ASP A 91 11.52 27.58 -17.85
N ARG A 92 10.67 27.00 -16.99
CA ARG A 92 9.23 26.76 -17.26
C ARG A 92 8.98 25.88 -18.49
N ASP A 93 9.91 24.98 -18.78
CA ASP A 93 9.75 23.97 -19.82
C ASP A 93 10.19 22.57 -19.32
N LEU A 94 10.30 21.62 -20.25
CA LEU A 94 10.70 20.23 -19.99
C LEU A 94 11.93 19.82 -20.82
N ASN A 95 12.55 20.77 -21.52
CA ASN A 95 13.69 20.52 -22.38
C ASN A 95 14.98 20.71 -21.59
N GLU A 96 15.59 19.60 -21.18
CA GLU A 96 16.72 19.56 -20.26
C GLU A 96 18.07 19.88 -20.94
N ALA A 97 18.07 20.30 -22.22
CA ALA A 97 19.30 20.45 -22.99
C ALA A 97 20.28 21.46 -22.35
N ASN A 98 19.78 22.60 -21.89
CA ASN A 98 20.59 23.58 -21.17
C ASN A 98 20.97 23.09 -19.76
N GLN A 99 20.10 22.37 -19.06
CA GLN A 99 20.44 21.76 -17.75
C GLN A 99 21.67 20.85 -17.86
N TYR A 100 21.74 20.05 -18.92
CA TYR A 100 22.86 19.17 -19.16
C TYR A 100 24.11 19.90 -19.66
N ALA A 101 23.96 20.94 -20.50
CA ALA A 101 25.07 21.78 -20.91
C ALA A 101 25.72 22.54 -19.73
N GLU A 102 24.90 22.99 -18.78
CA GLU A 102 25.32 23.73 -17.58
C GLU A 102 25.72 22.82 -16.41
N ARG A 103 25.54 21.50 -16.55
CA ARG A 103 25.87 20.51 -15.53
C ARG A 103 25.17 20.78 -14.19
N VAL A 104 23.87 21.07 -14.22
CA VAL A 104 23.10 21.50 -13.02
C VAL A 104 23.12 20.49 -11.86
N TRP A 105 23.43 19.21 -12.11
CA TRP A 105 23.58 18.21 -11.05
C TRP A 105 24.73 18.52 -10.09
N LEU A 106 25.72 19.30 -10.52
CA LEU A 106 26.79 19.78 -9.64
C LEU A 106 26.26 20.59 -8.46
N ARG A 107 25.05 21.19 -8.57
CA ARG A 107 24.38 21.91 -7.47
C ARG A 107 23.96 20.99 -6.32
N PHE A 108 23.81 19.68 -6.57
CA PHE A 108 23.40 18.69 -5.56
C PHE A 108 24.34 17.47 -5.49
N TYR A 109 25.47 17.50 -6.19
CA TYR A 109 26.55 16.53 -6.06
C TYR A 109 27.53 16.97 -4.96
N PRO A 110 28.27 16.02 -4.36
CA PRO A 110 29.35 16.37 -3.43
C PRO A 110 30.51 17.08 -4.15
N PRO A 111 31.36 17.81 -3.38
CA PRO A 111 32.56 18.41 -3.93
C PRO A 111 33.56 17.34 -4.44
N GLN A 112 34.45 17.78 -5.33
CA GLN A 112 35.56 16.97 -5.83
C GLN A 112 36.89 17.63 -5.41
N PRO A 113 37.79 16.93 -4.68
CA PRO A 113 37.68 15.54 -4.22
C PRO A 113 36.64 15.35 -3.10
N LEU A 114 36.23 14.11 -2.88
CA LEU A 114 35.35 13.76 -1.76
C LEU A 114 36.03 14.07 -0.41
N PRO A 115 35.27 14.51 0.61
CA PRO A 115 35.79 14.69 1.97
C PRO A 115 36.42 13.41 2.54
N ALA A 116 37.42 13.55 3.41
CA ALA A 116 38.09 12.40 4.02
C ALA A 116 37.16 11.54 4.90
N ASP A 117 36.15 12.17 5.50
CA ASP A 117 35.10 11.55 6.31
C ASP A 117 33.83 11.22 5.49
N TRP A 118 33.96 11.10 4.16
CA TRP A 118 32.83 10.83 3.27
C TRP A 118 32.11 9.52 3.62
N GLN A 119 30.83 9.66 3.92
CA GLN A 119 29.93 8.55 4.26
C GLN A 119 28.88 8.29 3.17
N GLY A 120 28.89 9.03 2.07
CA GLY A 120 28.00 8.76 0.94
C GLY A 120 28.46 7.56 0.11
N TRP A 121 27.98 7.49 -1.13
CA TRP A 121 28.35 6.45 -2.07
C TRP A 121 29.87 6.47 -2.35
N PRO A 122 30.56 5.33 -2.24
CA PRO A 122 32.00 5.27 -2.50
C PRO A 122 32.32 5.40 -4.00
N SER A 123 31.33 5.19 -4.86
CA SER A 123 31.43 5.32 -6.31
C SER A 123 30.08 5.72 -6.89
N PHE A 124 30.10 6.70 -7.79
CA PHE A 124 28.95 7.21 -8.55
C PHE A 124 29.48 7.91 -9.81
N PRO A 125 28.66 8.05 -10.87
CA PRO A 125 29.09 8.76 -12.07
C PRO A 125 29.26 10.25 -11.77
N TRP A 126 30.46 10.82 -12.01
CA TRP A 126 30.72 12.25 -11.80
C TRP A 126 30.05 13.16 -12.83
N GLU A 127 29.95 12.66 -14.06
CA GLU A 127 29.08 13.23 -15.09
C GLU A 127 27.78 12.45 -15.10
N LEU A 128 26.65 13.14 -14.94
CA LEU A 128 25.34 12.53 -15.03
C LEU A 128 24.95 12.41 -16.52
N PRO A 129 24.92 11.21 -17.12
CA PRO A 129 24.48 11.06 -18.50
C PRO A 129 22.97 11.32 -18.59
N PRO A 130 22.44 11.88 -19.68
CA PRO A 130 21.01 12.11 -19.79
C PRO A 130 20.20 10.81 -19.95
N HIS A 131 19.04 10.75 -19.29
CA HIS A 131 18.04 9.71 -19.51
C HIS A 131 17.01 10.16 -20.55
N ALA A 132 17.50 10.36 -21.79
CA ALA A 132 16.70 10.86 -22.90
C ALA A 132 15.53 9.93 -23.25
N ALA A 133 14.35 10.51 -23.40
CA ALA A 133 13.20 9.89 -24.04
C ALA A 133 13.43 9.78 -25.55
N HIS A 134 12.94 8.71 -26.15
CA HIS A 134 12.84 8.58 -27.61
C HIS A 134 11.66 9.43 -28.13
N ALA A 135 11.78 10.74 -27.96
CA ALA A 135 10.79 11.74 -28.32
C ALA A 135 10.72 11.95 -29.84
N ALA A 136 9.53 12.32 -30.33
CA ALA A 136 9.35 12.78 -31.71
C ALA A 136 9.73 14.27 -31.88
N ARG A 137 9.96 14.97 -30.76
CA ARG A 137 10.29 16.40 -30.72
C ARG A 137 11.80 16.61 -30.60
N LEU A 138 12.26 17.71 -31.19
CA LEU A 138 13.62 18.21 -31.00
C LEU A 138 13.83 18.69 -29.56
N GLY A 139 15.00 18.39 -29.00
CA GLY A 139 15.37 18.71 -27.63
C GLY A 139 15.75 17.47 -26.83
N LEU A 140 16.05 17.68 -25.56
CA LEU A 140 16.37 16.63 -24.62
C LEU A 140 15.24 16.55 -23.59
N TYR A 141 14.48 15.46 -23.60
CA TYR A 141 13.37 15.26 -22.66
C TYR A 141 13.62 14.02 -21.83
N SER A 142 13.25 14.07 -20.55
CA SER A 142 13.36 12.91 -19.67
C SER A 142 12.37 11.81 -20.02
N LYS A 143 12.82 10.55 -19.98
CA LYS A 143 11.95 9.37 -20.13
C LYS A 143 11.12 9.05 -18.89
N HIS A 144 11.37 9.74 -17.77
CA HIS A 144 10.70 9.49 -16.50
C HIS A 144 9.33 10.18 -16.41
N GLY A 145 8.46 9.67 -15.54
CA GLY A 145 7.12 10.24 -15.35
C GLY A 145 7.15 11.60 -14.66
N LEU A 146 6.34 12.55 -15.13
CA LEU A 146 6.28 13.91 -14.57
C LEU A 146 5.57 13.99 -13.21
N GLY A 147 4.79 12.99 -12.83
CA GLY A 147 3.99 13.02 -11.60
C GLY A 147 4.85 13.23 -10.35
N LEU A 148 5.99 12.54 -10.24
CA LEU A 148 6.89 12.76 -9.12
C LEU A 148 7.56 14.15 -9.19
N VAL A 149 7.97 14.59 -10.37
CA VAL A 149 8.54 15.94 -10.60
C VAL A 149 7.60 17.02 -10.08
N LEU A 150 6.32 16.93 -10.43
CA LEU A 150 5.27 17.86 -9.98
C LEU A 150 5.08 17.86 -8.46
N LEU A 151 5.29 16.72 -7.78
CA LEU A 151 5.24 16.65 -6.32
C LEU A 151 6.46 17.30 -5.66
N ILE A 152 7.65 17.08 -6.22
CA ILE A 152 8.90 17.46 -5.57
C ILE A 152 9.42 18.83 -5.96
N ALA A 153 8.99 19.43 -7.08
CA ALA A 153 9.54 20.68 -7.59
C ALA A 153 9.49 21.81 -6.56
N LEU A 154 8.29 22.19 -6.09
CA LEU A 154 8.17 23.27 -5.11
C LEU A 154 8.87 22.95 -3.78
N PRO A 155 8.73 21.75 -3.18
CA PRO A 155 9.50 21.39 -1.98
C PRO A 155 11.02 21.43 -2.19
N TRP A 156 11.51 21.05 -3.38
CA TRP A 156 12.93 21.14 -3.75
C TRP A 156 13.39 22.60 -3.81
N ALA A 157 12.59 23.50 -4.38
CA ALA A 157 12.92 24.93 -4.41
C ALA A 157 13.05 25.53 -3.00
N ILE A 158 12.22 25.07 -2.06
CA ILE A 158 12.18 25.59 -0.68
C ILE A 158 13.32 25.06 0.19
N ALA A 159 13.61 23.74 0.12
CA ALA A 159 14.52 23.08 1.07
C ALA A 159 15.42 22.01 0.43
N GLY A 160 15.61 22.06 -0.90
CA GLY A 160 16.40 21.10 -1.66
C GLY A 160 15.93 19.67 -1.45
N ARG A 161 16.91 18.75 -1.34
CA ARG A 161 16.65 17.32 -1.12
C ARG A 161 15.78 17.05 0.11
N VAL A 162 15.95 17.82 1.18
CA VAL A 162 15.17 17.63 2.42
C VAL A 162 13.69 17.90 2.16
N GLY A 163 13.36 18.96 1.44
CA GLY A 163 11.97 19.29 1.08
C GLY A 163 11.35 18.23 0.17
N ALA A 164 12.07 17.80 -0.87
CA ALA A 164 11.62 16.73 -1.76
C ALA A 164 11.40 15.39 -1.02
N MET A 165 12.30 15.01 -0.11
CA MET A 165 12.11 13.83 0.73
C MET A 165 10.92 14.00 1.69
N ALA A 166 10.71 15.20 2.25
CA ALA A 166 9.61 15.46 3.17
C ALA A 166 8.23 15.30 2.51
N VAL A 167 8.05 15.70 1.24
CA VAL A 167 6.78 15.50 0.53
C VAL A 167 6.53 14.02 0.23
N VAL A 168 7.55 13.24 -0.12
CA VAL A 168 7.41 11.78 -0.31
C VAL A 168 7.12 11.09 1.02
N ALA A 169 7.79 11.50 2.10
CA ALA A 169 7.51 11.01 3.45
C ALA A 169 6.08 11.35 3.90
N LEU A 170 5.57 12.53 3.53
CA LEU A 170 4.17 12.91 3.76
C LEU A 170 3.22 11.98 3.00
N CYS A 171 3.50 11.64 1.74
CA CYS A 171 2.73 10.60 1.02
C CYS A 171 2.77 9.25 1.77
N GLY A 172 3.93 8.87 2.32
CA GLY A 172 4.07 7.72 3.19
C GLY A 172 3.19 7.81 4.45
N LEU A 173 3.11 8.97 5.10
CA LEU A 173 2.33 9.15 6.33
C LEU A 173 0.84 8.99 6.03
N LEU A 174 0.40 9.61 4.93
CA LEU A 174 -0.96 9.48 4.44
C LEU A 174 -1.29 8.02 4.07
N LEU A 175 -0.33 7.30 3.47
CA LEU A 175 -0.48 5.88 3.16
C LEU A 175 -0.66 5.06 4.43
N ILE A 176 0.20 5.23 5.45
CA ILE A 176 0.06 4.57 6.76
C ILE A 176 -1.31 4.86 7.38
N GLY A 177 -1.78 6.10 7.28
CA GLY A 177 -3.14 6.47 7.69
C GLY A 177 -4.23 5.71 6.92
N GLN A 178 -4.05 5.47 5.61
CA GLN A 178 -4.95 4.61 4.85
C GLN A 178 -4.86 3.14 5.29
N LEU A 179 -3.66 2.61 5.58
CA LEU A 179 -3.48 1.24 6.06
C LEU A 179 -4.21 1.02 7.40
N PHE A 180 -4.10 1.97 8.32
CA PHE A 180 -4.84 1.93 9.59
C PHE A 180 -6.35 1.86 9.37
N ARG A 181 -6.89 2.74 8.52
CA ARG A 181 -8.33 2.77 8.22
C ARG A 181 -8.79 1.50 7.52
N LEU A 182 -8.02 1.02 6.56
CA LEU A 182 -8.31 -0.19 5.81
C LEU A 182 -8.26 -1.45 6.72
N ALA A 183 -7.35 -1.49 7.69
CA ALA A 183 -7.33 -2.54 8.72
C ALA A 183 -8.58 -2.50 9.61
N ARG A 184 -9.04 -1.31 10.02
CA ARG A 184 -10.28 -1.14 10.79
C ARG A 184 -11.50 -1.60 10.01
N GLU A 185 -11.60 -1.21 8.74
CA GLU A 185 -12.65 -1.64 7.81
C GLU A 185 -12.64 -3.17 7.60
N ALA A 186 -11.47 -3.80 7.69
CA ALA A 186 -11.31 -5.26 7.63
C ALA A 186 -11.63 -5.99 8.96
N GLY A 187 -12.04 -5.26 10.00
CA GLY A 187 -12.45 -5.82 11.29
C GLY A 187 -11.33 -5.94 12.34
N ALA A 188 -10.14 -5.39 12.09
CA ALA A 188 -9.10 -5.33 13.12
C ALA A 188 -9.52 -4.40 14.27
N THR A 189 -9.14 -4.74 15.51
CA THR A 189 -9.24 -3.80 16.65
C THR A 189 -8.33 -2.58 16.44
N THR A 190 -8.59 -1.46 17.12
CA THR A 190 -7.77 -0.25 17.01
C THR A 190 -6.27 -0.49 17.21
N ARG A 191 -5.90 -1.31 18.20
CA ARG A 191 -4.50 -1.66 18.47
C ARG A 191 -3.89 -2.51 17.37
N LEU A 192 -4.64 -3.48 16.85
CA LEU A 192 -4.17 -4.33 15.76
C LEU A 192 -4.02 -3.51 14.46
N ALA A 193 -4.96 -2.61 14.17
CA ALA A 193 -4.88 -1.69 13.05
C ALA A 193 -3.64 -0.78 13.15
N ALA A 194 -3.35 -0.24 14.35
CA ALA A 194 -2.14 0.54 14.60
C ALA A 194 -0.88 -0.28 14.37
N ALA A 195 -0.81 -1.51 14.90
CA ALA A 195 0.33 -2.40 14.70
C ALA A 195 0.53 -2.67 13.20
N LEU A 196 -0.50 -3.12 12.49
CA LEU A 196 -0.47 -3.42 11.05
C LEU A 196 -0.04 -2.24 10.21
N ALA A 197 -0.59 -1.05 10.47
CA ALA A 197 -0.21 0.16 9.77
C ALA A 197 1.25 0.54 9.99
N LEU A 198 1.71 0.53 11.25
CA LEU A 198 3.08 0.87 11.61
C LEU A 198 4.06 -0.10 10.99
N GLY A 199 3.90 -1.40 11.22
CA GLY A 199 4.93 -2.31 10.78
C GLY A 199 4.86 -2.64 9.28
N LEU A 200 3.75 -2.47 8.56
CA LEU A 200 3.79 -2.54 7.08
C LEU A 200 4.40 -1.25 6.50
N GLY A 201 4.08 -0.10 7.10
CA GLY A 201 4.53 1.20 6.64
C GLY A 201 5.98 1.53 6.97
N LEU A 202 6.52 1.02 8.09
CA LEU A 202 7.88 1.31 8.55
C LEU A 202 8.88 0.19 8.23
N THR A 203 8.46 -0.95 7.70
CA THR A 203 9.39 -2.00 7.24
C THR A 203 9.37 -2.10 5.72
N MET A 204 10.25 -2.94 5.17
CA MET A 204 10.23 -3.27 3.76
C MET A 204 8.87 -3.86 3.32
N PRO A 205 8.42 -3.55 2.09
CA PRO A 205 9.10 -2.65 1.15
C PRO A 205 8.71 -1.18 1.33
N ILE A 206 7.63 -0.83 2.03
CA ILE A 206 7.11 0.56 2.04
C ILE A 206 8.05 1.55 2.73
N GLY A 207 8.58 1.20 3.90
CA GLY A 207 9.31 2.13 4.76
C GLY A 207 10.52 2.78 4.12
N PRO A 208 11.44 2.02 3.49
CA PRO A 208 12.60 2.60 2.81
C PRO A 208 12.21 3.55 1.67
N TYR A 209 11.18 3.22 0.90
CA TYR A 209 10.75 4.04 -0.24
C TYR A 209 10.01 5.32 0.16
N ALA A 210 9.57 5.45 1.41
CA ALA A 210 8.98 6.70 1.91
C ALA A 210 10.03 7.83 2.07
N LEU A 211 11.31 7.50 1.96
CA LEU A 211 12.44 8.43 2.11
C LEU A 211 13.26 8.60 0.82
N LEU A 212 12.81 8.03 -0.30
CA LEU A 212 13.52 8.08 -1.58
C LEU A 212 12.67 8.81 -2.63
N LEU A 213 13.30 9.50 -3.58
CA LEU A 213 12.59 10.23 -4.63
C LEU A 213 12.13 9.26 -5.74
N PHE A 214 11.09 8.50 -5.41
CA PHE A 214 10.55 7.41 -6.21
C PHE A 214 9.01 7.49 -6.27
N PRO A 215 8.38 7.25 -7.43
CA PRO A 215 6.93 7.32 -7.58
C PRO A 215 6.14 6.24 -6.80
N GLU A 216 6.83 5.25 -6.24
CA GLU A 216 6.31 4.04 -5.63
C GLU A 216 5.35 4.31 -4.46
N VAL A 217 5.74 5.14 -3.49
CA VAL A 217 4.92 5.47 -2.31
C VAL A 217 3.75 6.41 -2.66
N PRO A 218 3.94 7.48 -3.45
CA PRO A 218 2.81 8.25 -3.98
C PRO A 218 1.80 7.38 -4.75
N ALA A 219 2.28 6.42 -5.55
CA ALA A 219 1.40 5.49 -6.27
C ALA A 219 0.66 4.55 -5.32
N ALA A 220 1.35 4.02 -4.28
CA ALA A 220 0.73 3.22 -3.24
C ALA A 220 -0.41 3.97 -2.54
N LEU A 221 -0.18 5.24 -2.18
CA LEU A 221 -1.20 6.10 -1.58
C LEU A 221 -2.42 6.25 -2.50
N CYS A 222 -2.19 6.60 -3.78
CA CYS A 222 -3.27 6.78 -4.75
C CYS A 222 -4.07 5.49 -4.97
N LEU A 223 -3.38 4.37 -5.16
CA LEU A 223 -3.99 3.07 -5.40
C LEU A 223 -4.81 2.60 -4.19
N VAL A 224 -4.22 2.58 -3.00
CA VAL A 224 -4.90 2.15 -1.77
C VAL A 224 -6.10 3.04 -1.45
N TYR A 225 -5.94 4.36 -1.60
CA TYR A 225 -7.03 5.30 -1.39
C TYR A 225 -8.19 5.04 -2.37
N ALA A 226 -7.90 4.94 -3.67
CA ALA A 226 -8.91 4.72 -4.69
C ALA A 226 -9.66 3.39 -4.49
N VAL A 227 -8.93 2.28 -4.26
CA VAL A 227 -9.53 0.97 -3.96
C VAL A 227 -10.46 1.06 -2.74
N ARG A 228 -10.00 1.67 -1.64
CA ARG A 228 -10.79 1.81 -0.41
C ARG A 228 -12.07 2.61 -0.64
N ARG A 229 -11.99 3.76 -1.33
CA ARG A 229 -13.15 4.63 -1.57
C ARG A 229 -14.14 4.07 -2.59
N LEU A 230 -13.66 3.38 -3.63
CA LEU A 230 -14.53 2.71 -4.60
C LEU A 230 -15.25 1.50 -3.99
N ALA A 231 -14.62 0.82 -3.03
CA ALA A 231 -15.25 -0.26 -2.28
C ALA A 231 -16.25 0.22 -1.22
N ALA A 232 -16.04 1.41 -0.64
CA ALA A 232 -16.93 1.97 0.38
C ALA A 232 -18.36 2.19 -0.14
N GLN A 233 -19.36 1.98 0.71
CA GLN A 233 -20.77 2.19 0.33
C GLN A 233 -21.03 3.67 0.05
N GLU A 234 -20.67 4.52 1.02
CA GLU A 234 -20.92 5.96 0.97
C GLU A 234 -19.63 6.77 0.88
N ASN A 235 -19.72 7.89 0.17
CA ASN A 235 -18.62 8.81 -0.03
C ASN A 235 -19.10 10.26 0.05
N ARG A 236 -18.39 11.09 0.80
CA ARG A 236 -18.53 12.55 0.72
C ARG A 236 -18.06 13.04 -0.66
N TRP A 237 -18.60 14.15 -1.14
CA TRP A 237 -18.26 14.71 -2.46
C TRP A 237 -16.75 14.90 -2.67
N TRP A 238 -16.03 15.41 -1.66
CA TRP A 238 -14.57 15.60 -1.75
C TRP A 238 -13.81 14.26 -1.77
N GLN A 239 -14.37 13.20 -1.19
CA GLN A 239 -13.77 11.86 -1.25
C GLN A 239 -13.83 11.30 -2.67
N TRP A 240 -14.90 11.59 -3.40
CA TRP A 240 -15.00 11.29 -4.82
C TRP A 240 -14.00 12.09 -5.65
N LEU A 241 -13.89 13.41 -5.44
CA LEU A 241 -12.89 14.24 -6.11
C LEU A 241 -11.46 13.72 -5.89
N LEU A 242 -11.10 13.42 -4.64
CA LEU A 242 -9.79 12.84 -4.33
C LEU A 242 -9.61 11.44 -4.94
N THR A 243 -10.68 10.66 -5.06
CA THR A 243 -10.63 9.34 -5.72
C THR A 243 -10.33 9.50 -7.19
N GLY A 244 -11.02 10.41 -7.87
CA GLY A 244 -10.76 10.75 -9.26
C GLY A 244 -9.36 11.29 -9.48
N ALA A 245 -8.91 12.21 -8.61
CA ALA A 245 -7.57 12.79 -8.67
C ALA A 245 -6.50 11.71 -8.49
N ALA A 246 -6.66 10.80 -7.52
CA ALA A 246 -5.77 9.67 -7.31
C ALA A 246 -5.69 8.75 -8.55
N ILE A 247 -6.84 8.42 -9.16
CA ILE A 247 -6.90 7.60 -10.38
C ILE A 247 -6.23 8.34 -11.54
N GLY A 248 -6.55 9.61 -11.74
CA GLY A 248 -6.02 10.43 -12.83
C GLY A 248 -4.53 10.72 -12.70
N PHE A 249 -3.99 10.73 -11.48
CA PHE A 249 -2.57 11.01 -11.20
C PHE A 249 -1.66 9.79 -11.30
N LEU A 250 -2.19 8.57 -11.15
CA LEU A 250 -1.43 7.32 -11.26
C LEU A 250 -0.60 7.21 -12.57
N PRO A 251 -1.15 7.47 -13.77
CA PRO A 251 -0.39 7.42 -15.02
C PRO A 251 0.76 8.44 -15.09
N TRP A 252 0.61 9.59 -14.43
CA TRP A 252 1.64 10.63 -14.41
C TRP A 252 2.83 10.23 -13.54
N LEU A 253 2.59 9.49 -12.46
CA LEU A 253 3.66 8.94 -11.63
C LEU A 253 4.54 7.96 -12.41
N HIS A 254 3.92 7.06 -13.19
CA HIS A 254 4.60 6.19 -14.15
C HIS A 254 3.59 5.51 -15.07
N GLN A 255 3.92 5.35 -16.36
CA GLN A 255 2.99 4.78 -17.35
C GLN A 255 2.51 3.35 -17.02
N ARG A 256 3.33 2.58 -16.30
CA ARG A 256 2.96 1.24 -15.80
C ARG A 256 1.66 1.20 -14.99
N PHE A 257 1.19 2.32 -14.44
CA PHE A 257 -0.07 2.40 -13.70
C PHE A 257 -1.28 2.72 -14.58
N VAL A 258 -1.14 2.92 -15.89
CA VAL A 258 -2.25 3.21 -16.82
C VAL A 258 -3.31 2.12 -16.75
N ALA A 259 -2.94 0.84 -16.75
CA ALA A 259 -3.89 -0.26 -16.68
C ALA A 259 -4.67 -0.27 -15.35
N SER A 260 -3.98 -0.06 -14.22
CA SER A 260 -4.63 0.06 -12.91
C SER A 260 -5.58 1.26 -12.84
N ALA A 261 -5.15 2.41 -13.37
CA ALA A 261 -5.97 3.62 -13.43
C ALA A 261 -7.21 3.42 -14.32
N ALA A 262 -7.06 2.78 -15.48
CA ALA A 262 -8.16 2.47 -16.38
C ALA A 262 -9.19 1.55 -15.71
N VAL A 263 -8.75 0.50 -15.02
CA VAL A 263 -9.65 -0.39 -14.27
C VAL A 263 -10.39 0.36 -13.16
N LEU A 264 -9.69 1.16 -12.35
CA LEU A 264 -10.31 1.93 -11.28
C LEU A 264 -11.28 2.99 -11.82
N GLY A 265 -10.95 3.63 -12.95
CA GLY A 265 -11.83 4.54 -13.68
C GLY A 265 -13.09 3.84 -14.20
N ALA A 266 -12.95 2.64 -14.77
CA ALA A 266 -14.08 1.81 -15.19
C ALA A 266 -14.97 1.40 -14.01
N VAL A 267 -14.39 1.08 -12.86
CA VAL A 267 -15.14 0.83 -11.62
C VAL A 267 -15.89 2.09 -11.19
N ALA A 268 -15.25 3.26 -11.20
CA ALA A 268 -15.89 4.54 -10.87
C ALA A 268 -17.08 4.85 -11.81
N LEU A 269 -16.90 4.64 -13.12
CA LEU A 269 -17.97 4.78 -14.11
C LEU A 269 -19.09 3.77 -13.90
N GLY A 270 -18.76 2.52 -13.58
CA GLY A 270 -19.73 1.47 -13.25
C GLY A 270 -20.56 1.83 -12.03
N ARG A 271 -19.97 2.46 -11.01
CA ARG A 271 -20.71 2.99 -9.85
C ARG A 271 -21.68 4.09 -10.24
N LEU A 272 -21.22 5.05 -11.03
CA LEU A 272 -22.04 6.15 -11.54
C LEU A 272 -23.25 5.60 -12.32
N TRP A 273 -23.00 4.64 -13.20
CA TRP A 273 -24.06 3.97 -13.97
C TRP A 273 -25.04 3.23 -13.08
N ALA A 274 -24.56 2.38 -12.16
CA ALA A 274 -25.42 1.61 -11.26
C ALA A 274 -26.29 2.50 -10.36
N ALA A 275 -25.73 3.59 -9.84
CA ALA A 275 -26.45 4.53 -8.99
C ALA A 275 -27.53 5.32 -9.76
N ARG A 276 -27.26 5.68 -11.03
CA ARG A 276 -28.27 6.31 -11.92
C ARG A 276 -29.50 5.42 -12.17
N TRP A 277 -29.30 4.11 -12.21
CA TRP A 277 -30.37 3.12 -12.47
C TRP A 277 -30.95 2.48 -11.20
N GLY A 278 -30.65 3.02 -10.01
CA GLY A 278 -31.16 2.51 -8.74
C GLY A 278 -30.67 1.11 -8.36
N ARG A 279 -29.61 0.60 -8.99
CA ARG A 279 -29.14 -0.80 -8.84
C ARG A 279 -28.22 -1.02 -7.65
N GLY A 280 -28.61 -0.62 -6.43
CA GLY A 280 -28.00 -1.13 -5.20
C GLY A 280 -26.59 -0.61 -4.83
N TRP A 281 -26.11 0.50 -5.42
CA TRP A 281 -24.82 1.12 -5.07
C TRP A 281 -24.95 2.45 -4.29
N GLY A 282 -26.14 2.72 -3.73
CA GLY A 282 -26.49 3.96 -3.01
C GLY A 282 -26.99 5.10 -3.93
N PRO A 283 -27.60 6.16 -3.36
CA PRO A 283 -28.11 7.32 -4.11
C PRO A 283 -27.02 8.32 -4.57
N ASP A 284 -25.74 8.07 -4.26
CA ASP A 284 -24.62 9.01 -4.41
C ASP A 284 -24.13 9.27 -5.86
N TRP A 285 -24.99 9.10 -6.88
CA TRP A 285 -24.58 9.23 -8.29
C TRP A 285 -24.02 10.62 -8.67
N PRO A 286 -24.51 11.77 -8.13
CA PRO A 286 -23.89 13.06 -8.42
C PRO A 286 -22.48 13.14 -7.82
N GLY A 287 -22.25 12.45 -6.71
CA GLY A 287 -20.93 12.32 -6.09
C GLY A 287 -19.96 11.55 -6.97
N ALA A 288 -20.41 10.45 -7.59
CA ALA A 288 -19.56 9.63 -8.46
C ALA A 288 -19.02 10.38 -9.70
N LEU A 289 -19.72 11.40 -10.21
CA LEU A 289 -19.20 12.31 -11.23
C LEU A 289 -17.91 13.02 -10.76
N GLY A 290 -17.79 13.30 -9.46
CA GLY A 290 -16.60 13.85 -8.85
C GLY A 290 -15.38 12.93 -8.96
N ALA A 291 -15.54 11.62 -9.11
CA ALA A 291 -14.39 10.75 -9.40
C ALA A 291 -14.11 10.64 -10.90
N VAL A 292 -15.16 10.59 -11.73
CA VAL A 292 -15.00 10.42 -13.18
C VAL A 292 -14.31 11.64 -13.82
N GLY A 293 -14.70 12.86 -13.46
CA GLY A 293 -14.14 14.08 -14.04
C GLY A 293 -12.61 14.18 -13.90
N PRO A 294 -12.05 14.23 -12.67
CA PRO A 294 -10.61 14.30 -12.47
C PRO A 294 -9.85 13.10 -13.03
N ALA A 295 -10.43 11.89 -12.99
CA ALA A 295 -9.81 10.71 -13.59
C ALA A 295 -9.69 10.85 -15.12
N LEU A 296 -10.73 11.35 -15.79
CA LEU A 296 -10.71 11.63 -17.22
C LEU A 296 -9.73 12.75 -17.57
N VAL A 297 -9.68 13.83 -16.78
CA VAL A 297 -8.71 14.92 -17.00
C VAL A 297 -7.28 14.39 -16.90
N GLY A 298 -6.96 13.59 -15.87
CA GLY A 298 -5.65 12.98 -15.74
C GLY A 298 -5.31 11.99 -16.86
N GLY A 299 -6.28 11.15 -17.25
CA GLY A 299 -6.14 10.16 -18.32
C GLY A 299 -6.02 10.77 -19.73
N LEU A 300 -6.84 11.75 -20.06
CA LEU A 300 -6.74 12.49 -21.32
C LEU A 300 -5.49 13.37 -21.33
N GLY A 301 -5.11 13.92 -20.18
CA GLY A 301 -3.88 14.69 -20.02
C GLY A 301 -2.63 13.86 -20.33
N ILE A 302 -2.53 12.61 -19.82
CA ILE A 302 -1.37 11.76 -20.14
C ILE A 302 -1.34 11.34 -21.62
N VAL A 303 -2.51 11.14 -22.23
CA VAL A 303 -2.61 10.89 -23.68
C VAL A 303 -2.14 12.12 -24.46
N GLY A 304 -2.59 13.31 -24.08
CA GLY A 304 -2.16 14.57 -24.69
C GLY A 304 -0.65 14.81 -24.52
N TYR A 305 -0.11 14.51 -23.33
CA TYR A 305 1.33 14.58 -23.07
C TYR A 305 2.12 13.62 -23.96
N ASN A 306 1.67 12.37 -24.09
CA ASN A 306 2.32 11.39 -24.95
C ASN A 306 2.25 11.77 -26.43
N LEU A 307 1.10 12.29 -26.90
CA LEU A 307 0.96 12.80 -28.27
C LEU A 307 1.91 13.98 -28.51
N TRP A 308 2.04 14.87 -27.53
CA TRP A 308 2.97 15.98 -27.60
C TRP A 308 4.43 15.49 -27.63
N LEU A 309 4.86 14.61 -26.72
CA LEU A 309 6.26 14.20 -26.61
C LEU A 309 6.68 13.18 -27.68
N TYR A 310 5.86 12.15 -27.89
CA TYR A 310 6.18 10.98 -28.71
C TYR A 310 5.45 10.95 -30.06
N GLY A 311 4.48 11.84 -30.30
CA GLY A 311 3.64 11.78 -31.50
C GLY A 311 2.64 10.61 -31.52
N GLN A 312 2.47 9.89 -30.40
CA GLN A 312 1.60 8.73 -30.27
C GLN A 312 0.96 8.71 -28.85
N PRO A 313 -0.20 8.08 -28.64
CA PRO A 313 -0.96 8.22 -27.39
C PRO A 313 -0.38 7.46 -26.18
N TYR A 314 0.76 6.79 -26.34
CA TYR A 314 1.43 6.00 -25.32
C TYR A 314 2.94 6.30 -25.32
N GLN A 315 3.62 6.15 -24.18
CA GLN A 315 5.07 6.23 -24.08
C GLN A 315 5.75 5.24 -25.03
N ASN A 316 6.87 5.67 -25.62
CA ASN A 316 7.67 4.86 -26.50
C ASN A 316 8.27 3.66 -25.74
N ILE A 317 8.07 2.45 -26.25
CA ILE A 317 8.56 1.20 -25.64
C ILE A 317 10.09 1.19 -25.54
N ALA A 318 10.78 1.90 -26.43
CA ALA A 318 12.24 2.03 -26.42
C ALA A 318 12.79 2.75 -25.17
N ASP A 319 11.96 3.47 -24.42
CA ASP A 319 12.36 4.11 -23.16
C ASP A 319 12.54 3.12 -22.00
N HIS A 320 12.05 1.90 -22.17
CA HIS A 320 12.21 0.82 -21.22
C HIS A 320 13.31 -0.15 -21.66
N ALA A 321 13.90 -0.88 -20.71
CA ALA A 321 14.88 -1.95 -20.98
C ALA A 321 14.32 -3.13 -21.81
N GLY A 322 13.06 -3.05 -22.24
CA GLY A 322 12.35 -4.06 -23.03
C GLY A 322 11.55 -5.05 -22.19
N PHE A 323 10.78 -5.86 -22.91
CA PHE A 323 9.95 -6.91 -22.35
C PHE A 323 10.56 -8.29 -22.58
N SER A 324 10.30 -9.17 -21.63
CA SER A 324 10.60 -10.59 -21.67
C SER A 324 9.51 -11.34 -22.45
N GLY A 325 9.88 -12.45 -23.07
CA GLY A 325 8.91 -13.42 -23.57
C GLY A 325 8.23 -14.19 -22.43
N PHE A 326 7.31 -15.09 -22.77
CA PHE A 326 6.48 -15.84 -21.80
C PHE A 326 7.28 -16.48 -20.65
N SER A 327 8.36 -17.22 -20.94
CA SER A 327 9.19 -17.88 -19.94
C SER A 327 9.91 -16.87 -19.02
N GLY A 328 10.37 -15.75 -19.58
CA GLY A 328 10.99 -14.67 -18.82
C GLY A 328 9.97 -13.95 -17.92
N THR A 329 8.72 -13.80 -18.37
CA THR A 329 7.63 -13.28 -17.55
C THR A 329 7.31 -14.20 -16.37
N LEU A 330 7.26 -15.52 -16.58
CA LEU A 330 7.10 -16.48 -15.48
C LEU A 330 8.28 -16.41 -14.48
N ASN A 331 9.50 -16.26 -14.99
CA ASN A 331 10.66 -16.04 -14.15
C ASN A 331 10.56 -14.72 -13.37
N GLY A 332 10.14 -13.63 -14.01
CA GLY A 332 9.94 -12.35 -13.36
C GLY A 332 8.87 -12.41 -12.27
N LEU A 333 7.76 -13.13 -12.52
CA LEU A 333 6.72 -13.35 -11.51
C LEU A 333 7.25 -14.10 -10.29
N GLY A 334 8.02 -15.18 -10.51
CA GLY A 334 8.71 -15.89 -9.42
C GLY A 334 9.72 -14.99 -8.70
N GLY A 335 10.52 -14.24 -9.45
CA GLY A 335 11.56 -13.36 -8.95
C GLY A 335 11.02 -12.22 -8.09
N LEU A 336 9.90 -11.60 -8.47
CA LEU A 336 9.22 -10.56 -7.68
C LEU A 336 8.93 -11.02 -6.25
N LEU A 337 8.68 -12.32 -6.03
CA LEU A 337 8.40 -12.89 -4.72
C LEU A 337 9.64 -13.53 -4.06
N LEU A 338 10.44 -14.26 -4.82
CA LEU A 338 11.42 -15.23 -4.29
C LEU A 338 12.88 -14.91 -4.60
N ASP A 339 13.16 -13.91 -5.43
CA ASP A 339 14.54 -13.58 -5.78
C ASP A 339 15.37 -13.27 -4.54
N ALA A 340 16.60 -13.80 -4.53
CA ALA A 340 17.54 -13.66 -3.44
C ALA A 340 17.77 -12.21 -3.01
N GLN A 341 17.73 -11.25 -3.92
CA GLN A 341 18.11 -9.86 -3.66
C GLN A 341 16.89 -8.94 -3.60
N TRP A 342 15.91 -9.13 -4.48
CA TRP A 342 14.75 -8.24 -4.61
C TRP A 342 13.40 -8.89 -4.28
N GLY A 343 13.35 -10.17 -3.92
CA GLY A 343 12.11 -10.89 -3.66
C GLY A 343 11.35 -10.37 -2.43
N LEU A 344 10.03 -10.15 -2.58
CA LEU A 344 9.19 -9.64 -1.49
C LEU A 344 9.17 -10.56 -0.26
N VAL A 345 9.05 -11.88 -0.45
CA VAL A 345 8.97 -12.83 0.66
C VAL A 345 10.33 -12.97 1.35
N VAL A 346 11.43 -12.81 0.60
CA VAL A 346 12.79 -12.80 1.13
C VAL A 346 13.01 -11.56 2.00
N ALA A 347 12.63 -10.37 1.51
CA ALA A 347 12.77 -9.12 2.25
C ALA A 347 11.78 -8.97 3.41
N ALA A 348 10.56 -9.50 3.27
CA ALA A 348 9.48 -9.35 4.24
C ALA A 348 8.58 -10.60 4.28
N PRO A 349 8.95 -11.64 5.06
CA PRO A 349 8.20 -12.90 5.09
C PRO A 349 6.73 -12.79 5.52
N VAL A 350 6.32 -11.72 6.21
CA VAL A 350 4.92 -11.48 6.58
C VAL A 350 3.97 -11.46 5.37
N TYR A 351 4.46 -11.11 4.18
CA TYR A 351 3.67 -11.14 2.95
C TYR A 351 3.29 -12.57 2.53
N LEU A 352 4.02 -13.60 2.98
CA LEU A 352 3.62 -15.00 2.80
C LEU A 352 2.29 -15.28 3.50
N ALA A 353 2.17 -14.86 4.77
CA ALA A 353 0.94 -14.98 5.53
C ALA A 353 -0.18 -14.12 4.94
N ALA A 354 0.14 -12.93 4.42
CA ALA A 354 -0.84 -12.09 3.73
C ALA A 354 -1.42 -12.82 2.51
N ILE A 355 -0.58 -13.40 1.64
CA ILE A 355 -1.02 -14.16 0.46
C ILE A 355 -1.86 -15.36 0.88
N ALA A 356 -1.42 -16.15 1.87
CA ALA A 356 -2.17 -17.30 2.36
C ALA A 356 -3.55 -16.92 2.93
N THR A 357 -3.71 -15.68 3.41
CA THR A 357 -4.97 -15.19 4.01
C THR A 357 -5.87 -14.45 3.01
N PHE A 358 -5.52 -14.37 1.72
CA PHE A 358 -6.35 -13.76 0.68
C PHE A 358 -7.79 -14.27 0.63
N PRO A 359 -8.08 -15.58 0.79
CA PRO A 359 -9.47 -16.06 0.80
C PRO A 359 -10.31 -15.42 1.93
N LEU A 360 -9.70 -15.03 3.05
CA LEU A 360 -10.42 -14.35 4.14
C LEU A 360 -10.84 -12.93 3.74
N TRP A 361 -10.05 -12.24 2.92
CA TRP A 361 -10.44 -10.96 2.36
C TRP A 361 -11.65 -11.14 1.44
N TRP A 362 -11.62 -12.10 0.52
CA TRP A 362 -12.76 -12.40 -0.34
C TRP A 362 -14.05 -12.64 0.46
N LEU A 363 -13.98 -13.49 1.49
CA LEU A 363 -15.14 -13.88 2.29
C LEU A 363 -15.70 -12.73 3.15
N ARG A 364 -14.88 -11.78 3.58
CA ARG A 364 -15.33 -10.63 4.40
C ARG A 364 -15.71 -9.40 3.57
N ALA A 365 -14.98 -9.13 2.50
CA ALA A 365 -15.08 -7.91 1.72
C ALA A 365 -14.86 -8.17 0.23
N GLY A 366 -15.62 -9.11 -0.34
CA GLY A 366 -15.49 -9.57 -1.73
C GLY A 366 -15.50 -8.45 -2.77
N ARG A 367 -16.26 -7.36 -2.55
CA ARG A 367 -16.23 -6.17 -3.43
C ARG A 367 -14.87 -5.45 -3.40
N SER A 368 -14.33 -5.21 -2.20
CA SER A 368 -13.00 -4.59 -2.06
C SER A 368 -11.92 -5.48 -2.66
N PHE A 369 -12.01 -6.79 -2.44
CA PHE A 369 -11.12 -7.78 -3.04
C PHE A 369 -11.17 -7.74 -4.56
N ALA A 370 -12.37 -7.78 -5.16
CA ALA A 370 -12.55 -7.79 -6.61
C ALA A 370 -11.95 -6.52 -7.25
N ILE A 371 -12.22 -5.35 -6.67
CA ILE A 371 -11.66 -4.07 -7.16
C ILE A 371 -10.12 -4.08 -7.04
N ALA A 372 -9.59 -4.51 -5.91
CA ALA A 372 -8.15 -4.58 -5.69
C ALA A 372 -7.45 -5.52 -6.67
N VAL A 373 -7.94 -6.76 -6.81
CA VAL A 373 -7.39 -7.76 -7.73
C VAL A 373 -7.49 -7.27 -9.17
N ALA A 374 -8.64 -6.73 -9.58
CA ALA A 374 -8.82 -6.21 -10.94
C ALA A 374 -7.83 -5.07 -11.25
N ALA A 375 -7.56 -4.17 -10.29
CA ALA A 375 -6.63 -3.07 -10.48
C ALA A 375 -5.15 -3.51 -10.44
N VAL A 376 -4.82 -4.51 -9.61
CA VAL A 376 -3.43 -4.95 -9.37
C VAL A 376 -2.96 -6.02 -10.37
N ALA A 377 -3.82 -6.94 -10.78
CA ALA A 377 -3.45 -8.03 -11.68
C ALA A 377 -2.78 -7.56 -12.99
N PRO A 378 -3.33 -6.60 -13.77
CA PRO A 378 -2.68 -6.16 -15.00
C PRO A 378 -1.34 -5.47 -14.74
N TYR A 379 -1.21 -4.77 -13.61
CA TYR A 379 0.06 -4.18 -13.17
C TYR A 379 1.11 -5.25 -12.89
N LEU A 380 0.77 -6.31 -12.14
CA LEU A 380 1.69 -7.41 -11.83
C LEU A 380 2.13 -8.17 -13.08
N VAL A 381 1.21 -8.42 -14.02
CA VAL A 381 1.55 -9.02 -15.32
C VAL A 381 2.54 -8.13 -16.08
N LEU A 382 2.31 -6.82 -16.10
CA LEU A 382 3.21 -5.88 -16.78
C LEU A 382 4.61 -5.85 -16.14
N VAL A 383 4.71 -5.68 -14.82
CA VAL A 383 6.03 -5.55 -14.16
C VAL A 383 6.81 -6.86 -14.14
N SER A 384 6.13 -8.01 -14.11
CA SER A 384 6.78 -9.33 -14.26
C SER A 384 7.31 -9.56 -15.68
N ALA A 385 6.69 -8.93 -16.68
CA ALA A 385 7.13 -9.00 -18.06
C ALA A 385 8.32 -8.09 -18.40
N TYR A 386 8.73 -7.16 -17.52
CA TYR A 386 9.94 -6.37 -17.79
C TYR A 386 11.19 -7.24 -17.81
N ARG A 387 12.14 -6.96 -18.73
CA ARG A 387 13.47 -7.61 -18.70
C ARG A 387 14.19 -7.32 -17.39
N VAL A 388 13.99 -6.11 -16.87
CA VAL A 388 14.48 -5.66 -15.57
C VAL A 388 13.34 -5.61 -14.56
N TRP A 389 12.70 -6.76 -14.33
CA TRP A 389 11.58 -6.90 -13.40
C TRP A 389 11.95 -6.57 -11.94
N TRP A 390 13.23 -6.60 -11.56
CA TRP A 390 13.67 -6.30 -10.19
C TRP A 390 13.71 -4.80 -9.87
N GLY A 391 13.61 -3.93 -10.87
CA GLY A 391 13.52 -2.49 -10.67
C GLY A 391 14.85 -1.74 -10.56
N GLU A 392 15.93 -2.32 -11.11
CA GLU A 392 17.27 -1.71 -11.18
C GLU A 392 17.82 -1.27 -9.80
N TRP A 393 18.31 -0.04 -9.72
CA TRP A 393 18.99 0.51 -8.56
C TRP A 393 17.99 1.05 -7.54
N GLY A 394 17.59 0.19 -6.61
CA GLY A 394 16.69 0.54 -5.51
C GLY A 394 16.60 -0.57 -4.44
N PRO A 395 15.98 -0.27 -3.28
CA PRO A 395 15.70 -1.27 -2.24
C PRO A 395 14.87 -2.46 -2.73
N PRO A 396 14.88 -3.61 -2.01
CA PRO A 396 14.14 -4.81 -2.41
C PRO A 396 12.65 -4.57 -2.67
N ALA A 397 12.09 -5.35 -3.60
CA ALA A 397 10.68 -5.36 -3.97
C ALA A 397 10.09 -4.02 -4.44
N ARG A 398 10.90 -3.20 -5.14
CA ARG A 398 10.52 -1.89 -5.72
C ARG A 398 9.14 -1.88 -6.36
N TYR A 399 8.92 -2.77 -7.33
CA TYR A 399 7.67 -2.84 -8.09
C TYR A 399 6.50 -3.44 -7.31
N LEU A 400 6.71 -3.89 -6.08
CA LEU A 400 5.61 -4.34 -5.23
C LEU A 400 5.23 -3.31 -4.17
N VAL A 401 6.03 -2.26 -3.95
CA VAL A 401 5.68 -1.14 -3.04
C VAL A 401 4.28 -0.57 -3.33
N PRO A 402 3.86 -0.29 -4.59
CA PRO A 402 2.55 0.30 -4.87
C PRO A 402 1.37 -0.55 -4.41
N VAL A 403 1.55 -1.87 -4.30
CA VAL A 403 0.47 -2.83 -4.01
C VAL A 403 0.62 -3.50 -2.65
N ALA A 404 1.81 -3.43 -2.04
CA ALA A 404 2.15 -4.05 -0.77
C ALA A 404 1.19 -3.64 0.37
N GLY A 405 0.76 -2.37 0.40
CA GLY A 405 -0.18 -1.88 1.41
C GLY A 405 -1.51 -2.64 1.47
N LEU A 406 -1.97 -3.23 0.36
CA LEU A 406 -3.21 -4.00 0.30
C LEU A 406 -3.15 -5.31 1.13
N ALA A 407 -1.95 -5.79 1.46
CA ALA A 407 -1.73 -6.92 2.37
C ALA A 407 -2.32 -6.69 3.77
N VAL A 408 -2.59 -5.42 4.14
CA VAL A 408 -3.19 -5.08 5.42
C VAL A 408 -4.57 -5.72 5.62
N VAL A 409 -5.38 -5.85 4.56
CA VAL A 409 -6.74 -6.40 4.64
C VAL A 409 -6.77 -7.89 4.99
N PRO A 410 -6.07 -8.78 4.25
CA PRO A 410 -6.05 -10.20 4.58
C PRO A 410 -5.37 -10.47 5.94
N LEU A 411 -4.31 -9.73 6.29
CA LEU A 411 -3.69 -9.82 7.61
C LEU A 411 -4.62 -9.38 8.74
N ALA A 412 -5.33 -8.26 8.59
CA ALA A 412 -6.32 -7.79 9.54
C ALA A 412 -7.47 -8.80 9.69
N SER A 413 -7.96 -9.33 8.57
CA SER A 413 -9.00 -10.35 8.52
C SER A 413 -8.59 -11.60 9.30
N TRP A 414 -7.35 -12.05 9.15
CA TRP A 414 -6.84 -13.19 9.90
C TRP A 414 -6.66 -12.87 11.40
N LEU A 415 -5.93 -11.80 11.69
CA LEU A 415 -5.45 -11.51 13.05
C LEU A 415 -6.52 -10.96 13.99
N ALA A 416 -7.64 -10.44 13.47
CA ALA A 416 -8.75 -9.96 14.29
C ALA A 416 -9.29 -11.04 15.25
N GLY A 417 -9.36 -12.29 14.78
CA GLY A 417 -9.79 -13.44 15.58
C GLY A 417 -8.67 -14.40 15.98
N ALA A 418 -7.41 -14.07 15.70
CA ALA A 418 -6.29 -14.98 15.86
C ALA A 418 -5.95 -15.29 17.32
N ARG A 419 -5.55 -16.55 17.55
CA ARG A 419 -4.99 -17.04 18.81
C ARG A 419 -3.61 -16.44 19.07
N TRP A 420 -3.11 -16.62 20.30
CA TRP A 420 -1.81 -16.09 20.70
C TRP A 420 -0.66 -16.61 19.82
N TRP A 421 -0.68 -17.90 19.43
CA TRP A 421 0.39 -18.49 18.62
C TRP A 421 0.30 -18.06 17.15
N GLU A 422 -0.89 -17.79 16.61
CA GLU A 422 -1.07 -17.23 15.26
C GLU A 422 -0.48 -15.80 15.21
N ARG A 423 -0.73 -15.03 16.27
CA ARG A 423 -0.11 -13.71 16.46
C ARG A 423 1.40 -13.84 16.65
N ALA A 424 1.88 -14.87 17.34
CA ALA A 424 3.31 -15.14 17.47
C ALA A 424 3.95 -15.48 16.13
N LEU A 425 3.32 -16.34 15.30
CA LEU A 425 3.77 -16.64 13.94
C LEU A 425 3.84 -15.38 13.08
N ALA A 426 2.77 -14.58 13.06
CA ALA A 426 2.77 -13.29 12.36
C ALA A 426 3.88 -12.36 12.88
N GLY A 427 4.07 -12.32 14.20
CA GLY A 427 5.13 -11.56 14.87
C GLY A 427 6.54 -12.03 14.49
N ILE A 428 6.78 -13.33 14.34
CA ILE A 428 8.07 -13.89 13.89
C ILE A 428 8.34 -13.52 12.44
N LEU A 429 7.37 -13.77 11.53
CA LEU A 429 7.50 -13.43 10.11
C LEU A 429 7.77 -11.94 9.89
N TRP A 430 7.12 -11.11 10.70
CA TRP A 430 7.31 -9.67 10.65
C TRP A 430 8.60 -9.22 11.30
N GLY A 431 8.94 -9.79 12.46
CA GLY A 431 10.19 -9.55 13.17
C GLY A 431 11.39 -9.81 12.28
N TRP A 432 11.33 -10.87 11.46
CA TRP A 432 12.35 -11.15 10.45
C TRP A 432 12.52 -9.99 9.45
N GLY A 433 11.44 -9.58 8.79
CA GLY A 433 11.47 -8.44 7.86
C GLY A 433 11.85 -7.11 8.53
N ALA A 434 11.48 -6.93 9.79
CA ALA A 434 11.84 -5.77 10.59
C ALA A 434 13.34 -5.74 10.89
N VAL A 435 13.96 -6.88 11.23
CA VAL A 435 15.42 -6.99 11.42
C VAL A 435 16.16 -6.61 10.14
N LEU A 436 15.74 -7.15 8.99
CA LEU A 436 16.34 -6.79 7.69
C LEU A 436 16.15 -5.30 7.37
N SER A 437 14.99 -4.73 7.71
CA SER A 437 14.73 -3.29 7.54
C SER A 437 15.63 -2.45 8.46
N VAL A 438 15.83 -2.87 9.71
CA VAL A 438 16.74 -2.20 10.66
C VAL A 438 18.18 -2.26 10.16
N ILE A 439 18.65 -3.40 9.63
CA ILE A 439 19.98 -3.50 9.02
C ILE A 439 20.17 -2.42 7.95
N GLY A 440 19.18 -2.23 7.08
CA GLY A 440 19.22 -1.18 6.07
C GLY A 440 19.02 0.22 6.64
N TYR A 441 18.23 0.45 7.69
CA TYR A 441 18.13 1.79 8.31
C TYR A 441 19.39 2.20 9.08
N LEU A 442 20.14 1.23 9.59
CA LEU A 442 21.46 1.48 10.17
C LEU A 442 22.47 1.87 9.08
N ASP A 443 22.37 1.27 7.90
CA ASP A 443 23.21 1.57 6.75
C ASP A 443 22.41 1.48 5.43
N PRO A 444 21.80 2.60 4.97
CA PRO A 444 20.87 2.63 3.85
C PRO A 444 21.43 2.09 2.53
N GLN A 445 22.75 2.13 2.35
CA GLN A 445 23.43 1.57 1.17
C GLN A 445 23.25 0.05 1.06
N ARG A 446 22.96 -0.64 2.16
CA ARG A 446 22.73 -2.10 2.18
C ARG A 446 21.41 -2.51 1.55
N PHE A 447 20.46 -1.59 1.40
CA PHE A 447 19.26 -1.85 0.61
C PHE A 447 19.58 -2.01 -0.88
N TYR A 448 20.69 -1.47 -1.37
CA TYR A 448 21.01 -1.47 -2.79
C TYR A 448 21.92 -2.65 -3.15
N HIS A 449 21.42 -3.54 -4.00
CA HIS A 449 22.12 -4.73 -4.44
C HIS A 449 22.67 -4.55 -5.87
N HIS A 450 23.82 -5.16 -6.16
CA HIS A 450 24.24 -5.38 -7.55
C HIS A 450 23.60 -6.68 -8.05
N PRO A 451 23.33 -6.86 -9.34
CA PRO A 451 22.75 -8.09 -9.86
C PRO A 451 23.80 -9.22 -9.93
N ASP A 452 24.34 -9.60 -8.78
CA ASP A 452 25.40 -10.60 -8.59
C ASP A 452 24.92 -11.80 -7.75
N GLY A 453 23.67 -11.81 -7.30
CA GLY A 453 23.10 -12.84 -6.43
C GLY A 453 23.39 -12.63 -4.94
N ILE A 454 24.14 -11.60 -4.55
CA ILE A 454 24.55 -11.35 -3.16
C ILE A 454 23.56 -10.41 -2.47
N ASN A 455 22.83 -10.91 -1.48
CA ASN A 455 21.97 -10.07 -0.64
C ASN A 455 22.76 -9.43 0.51
N LYS A 456 22.98 -8.12 0.45
CA LYS A 456 23.75 -7.36 1.47
C LYS A 456 23.09 -7.33 2.85
N LEU A 457 21.76 -7.45 2.93
CA LEU A 457 21.03 -7.49 4.20
C LEU A 457 21.29 -8.84 4.89
N TYR A 458 21.11 -9.94 4.16
CA TYR A 458 21.40 -11.29 4.65
C TYR A 458 22.90 -11.49 4.93
N ALA A 459 23.79 -11.00 4.07
CA ALA A 459 25.23 -11.07 4.32
C ALA A 459 25.64 -10.33 5.61
N THR A 460 24.92 -9.27 5.98
CA THR A 460 25.13 -8.60 7.26
C THR A 460 24.61 -9.43 8.42
N LEU A 461 23.41 -10.01 8.28
CA LEU A 461 22.82 -10.88 9.28
C LEU A 461 23.69 -12.12 9.55
N ASP A 462 24.21 -12.74 8.48
CA ASP A 462 25.14 -13.86 8.51
C ASP A 462 26.40 -13.54 9.32
N ARG A 463 27.00 -12.35 9.09
CA ARG A 463 28.14 -11.88 9.89
C ARG A 463 27.79 -11.65 11.35
N TRP A 464 26.59 -11.15 11.66
CA TRP A 464 26.18 -10.91 13.05
C TRP A 464 25.88 -12.19 13.82
N LEU A 465 25.35 -13.20 13.15
CA LEU A 465 24.90 -14.44 13.77
C LEU A 465 25.87 -15.61 13.60
N GLY A 466 26.91 -15.49 12.77
CA GLY A 466 27.85 -16.57 12.47
C GLY A 466 27.23 -17.72 11.68
N ILE A 467 26.23 -17.42 10.85
CA ILE A 467 25.49 -18.39 10.02
C ILE A 467 25.62 -18.03 8.54
N ARG A 468 25.10 -18.88 7.64
CA ARG A 468 25.22 -18.72 6.19
C ARG A 468 23.85 -18.81 5.51
N LEU A 469 22.91 -17.95 5.93
CA LEU A 469 21.56 -17.92 5.38
C LEU A 469 21.54 -17.41 3.94
N ALA A 470 22.44 -16.51 3.56
CA ALA A 470 22.49 -15.96 2.22
C ALA A 470 22.72 -17.04 1.14
N GLU A 471 23.42 -18.13 1.48
CA GLU A 471 23.71 -19.25 0.56
C GLU A 471 22.45 -20.05 0.18
N PHE A 472 21.38 -19.98 0.98
CA PHE A 472 20.13 -20.69 0.71
C PHE A 472 19.14 -19.86 -0.13
N LEU A 473 19.48 -18.59 -0.42
CA LEU A 473 18.63 -17.74 -1.25
C LEU A 473 18.78 -18.11 -2.72
N VAL A 474 17.67 -18.05 -3.46
CA VAL A 474 17.63 -18.46 -4.86
C VAL A 474 17.57 -17.22 -5.76
N PRO A 475 18.61 -16.89 -6.53
CA PRO A 475 18.57 -15.77 -7.47
C PRO A 475 17.76 -16.11 -8.73
N PHE A 476 16.88 -15.19 -9.12
CA PHE A 476 16.02 -15.24 -10.31
C PHE A 476 16.44 -14.23 -11.37
N GLN A 477 17.13 -13.17 -10.98
CA GLN A 477 17.60 -12.13 -11.88
C GLN A 477 18.59 -12.68 -12.93
N PRO A 478 18.57 -12.22 -14.19
CA PRO A 478 19.26 -12.91 -15.31
C PRO A 478 20.79 -12.99 -15.22
N PHE A 479 21.45 -12.05 -14.55
CA PHE A 479 22.92 -11.95 -14.50
C PHE A 479 23.57 -12.94 -13.52
N ALA A 480 22.81 -13.48 -12.57
CA ALA A 480 23.26 -14.52 -11.63
C ALA A 480 22.16 -15.57 -11.38
N ALA A 481 21.31 -15.82 -12.36
CA ALA A 481 20.16 -16.69 -12.21
C ALA A 481 20.58 -18.12 -11.83
N ALA A 482 19.93 -18.68 -10.80
CA ALA A 482 20.09 -20.08 -10.45
C ALA A 482 19.57 -20.98 -11.58
N PRO A 483 20.00 -22.26 -11.62
CA PRO A 483 19.45 -23.25 -12.55
C PRO A 483 17.92 -23.26 -12.51
N VAL A 484 17.28 -23.46 -13.68
CA VAL A 484 15.82 -23.45 -13.81
C VAL A 484 15.16 -24.41 -12.81
N VAL A 485 15.74 -25.60 -12.64
CA VAL A 485 15.24 -26.63 -11.69
C VAL A 485 15.22 -26.09 -10.26
N THR A 486 16.27 -25.40 -9.80
CA THR A 486 16.32 -24.80 -8.47
C THR A 486 15.24 -23.72 -8.28
N ARG A 487 15.02 -22.89 -9.29
CA ARG A 487 13.95 -21.87 -9.28
C ARG A 487 12.56 -22.49 -9.25
N LEU A 488 12.34 -23.59 -9.98
CA LEU A 488 11.09 -24.34 -9.96
C LEU A 488 10.84 -24.98 -8.58
N TRP A 489 11.87 -25.55 -7.96
CA TRP A 489 11.76 -26.07 -6.59
C TRP A 489 11.46 -24.97 -5.56
N ALA A 490 12.09 -23.80 -5.68
CA ALA A 490 11.77 -22.65 -4.84
C ALA A 490 10.30 -22.21 -5.01
N GLY A 491 9.81 -22.15 -6.26
CA GLY A 491 8.41 -21.88 -6.56
C GLY A 491 7.45 -22.92 -5.97
N ALA A 492 7.78 -24.21 -6.11
CA ALA A 492 6.99 -25.30 -5.54
C ALA A 492 6.96 -25.24 -4.00
N ALA A 493 8.10 -24.95 -3.36
CA ALA A 493 8.18 -24.77 -1.91
C ALA A 493 7.33 -23.59 -1.43
N LEU A 494 7.32 -22.47 -2.16
CA LEU A 494 6.43 -21.35 -1.86
C LEU A 494 4.96 -21.75 -1.94
N CYS A 495 4.55 -22.42 -3.03
CA CYS A 495 3.18 -22.90 -3.20
C CYS A 495 2.76 -23.85 -2.07
N LEU A 496 3.63 -24.79 -1.67
CA LEU A 496 3.40 -25.70 -0.55
C LEU A 496 3.29 -24.96 0.78
N ALA A 497 4.13 -23.94 1.02
CA ALA A 497 4.06 -23.12 2.23
C ALA A 497 2.73 -22.33 2.30
N ILE A 498 2.30 -21.73 1.19
CA ILE A 498 1.01 -21.03 1.09
C ILE A 498 -0.14 -22.01 1.32
N ALA A 499 -0.14 -23.16 0.65
CA ALA A 499 -1.18 -24.17 0.79
C ALA A 499 -1.25 -24.74 2.22
N GLY A 500 -0.09 -25.03 2.82
CA GLY A 500 0.01 -25.48 4.21
C GLY A 500 -0.57 -24.45 5.17
N LEU A 501 -0.20 -23.17 5.03
CA LEU A 501 -0.79 -22.08 5.81
C LEU A 501 -2.31 -21.99 5.59
N MET A 502 -2.78 -22.08 4.35
CA MET A 502 -4.22 -22.06 4.03
C MET A 502 -4.99 -23.20 4.70
N VAL A 503 -4.46 -24.42 4.66
CA VAL A 503 -5.07 -25.59 5.32
C VAL A 503 -5.13 -25.41 6.82
N VAL A 504 -4.01 -24.99 7.43
CA VAL A 504 -3.93 -24.68 8.87
C VAL A 504 -5.03 -23.67 9.24
N MET A 505 -5.17 -22.60 8.47
CA MET A 505 -6.17 -21.57 8.74
C MET A 505 -7.61 -22.02 8.51
N ALA A 506 -7.87 -22.81 7.46
CA ALA A 506 -9.21 -23.34 7.16
C ALA A 506 -9.68 -24.32 8.23
N TRP A 507 -8.83 -25.29 8.60
CA TRP A 507 -9.10 -26.24 9.68
C TRP A 507 -9.43 -25.53 11.00
N MET A 508 -8.66 -24.48 11.32
CA MET A 508 -8.86 -23.72 12.55
C MET A 508 -10.15 -22.90 12.55
N ARG A 509 -10.54 -22.35 11.40
CA ARG A 509 -11.83 -21.68 11.28
C ARG A 509 -12.98 -22.63 11.56
N GLN A 510 -12.94 -23.83 10.98
CA GLN A 510 -13.94 -24.87 11.23
C GLN A 510 -13.99 -25.25 12.71
N TRP A 511 -12.83 -25.35 13.38
CA TRP A 511 -12.73 -25.61 14.82
C TRP A 511 -13.33 -24.50 15.70
N ARG A 512 -13.23 -23.23 15.28
CA ARG A 512 -13.88 -22.10 15.97
C ARG A 512 -15.40 -22.15 15.83
N GLU A 513 -15.87 -22.44 14.62
CA GLU A 513 -17.30 -22.52 14.31
C GLU A 513 -17.97 -23.74 14.96
N SER A 514 -17.24 -24.85 15.19
CA SER A 514 -17.75 -26.00 15.94
C SER A 514 -17.76 -25.72 17.45
N GLY A 515 -16.71 -25.11 18.01
CA GLY A 515 -16.65 -24.76 19.43
C GLY A 515 -17.73 -23.76 19.85
N GLN A 516 -18.05 -22.77 19.02
CA GLN A 516 -19.15 -21.83 19.27
C GLN A 516 -20.53 -22.52 19.22
N ARG A 517 -20.72 -23.47 18.29
CA ARG A 517 -21.97 -24.26 18.21
C ARG A 517 -22.18 -25.16 19.44
N VAL A 518 -21.10 -25.69 20.01
CA VAL A 518 -21.17 -26.48 21.25
C VAL A 518 -21.50 -25.59 22.45
N ALA A 519 -20.84 -24.42 22.59
CA ALA A 519 -21.12 -23.49 23.69
C ALA A 519 -22.57 -22.98 23.68
N VAL A 520 -23.09 -22.59 22.51
CA VAL A 520 -24.50 -22.16 22.36
C VAL A 520 -25.47 -23.29 22.71
N ARG A 521 -25.16 -24.54 22.33
CA ARG A 521 -25.99 -25.70 22.70
C ARG A 521 -26.03 -25.94 24.21
N VAL A 522 -24.90 -25.77 24.90
CA VAL A 522 -24.81 -25.93 26.36
C VAL A 522 -25.62 -24.84 27.08
N ASP A 523 -25.52 -23.58 26.66
CA ASP A 523 -26.33 -22.49 27.24
C ASP A 523 -27.84 -22.66 26.97
N THR A 524 -28.23 -23.14 25.79
CA THR A 524 -29.65 -23.46 25.51
C THR A 524 -30.17 -24.70 26.24
N ALA A 525 -29.28 -25.61 26.66
CA ALA A 525 -29.66 -26.77 27.47
C ALA A 525 -29.79 -26.38 28.95
N ALA A 526 -28.90 -25.52 29.46
CA ALA A 526 -28.95 -24.99 30.82
C ALA A 526 -30.19 -24.11 31.05
N SER A 527 -30.56 -23.25 30.09
CA SER A 527 -31.76 -22.39 30.17
C SER A 527 -33.10 -23.11 29.96
N ARG A 528 -33.10 -24.41 29.64
CA ARG A 528 -34.31 -25.26 29.60
C ARG A 528 -34.49 -26.12 30.86
N GLN A 529 -33.55 -26.04 31.81
CA GLN A 529 -33.60 -26.74 33.09
C GLN A 529 -33.90 -25.83 34.28
N GLU A 530 -34.10 -24.53 34.04
CA GLU A 530 -34.78 -23.59 34.95
C GLU A 530 -36.22 -23.35 34.47
#